data_AF-A0A7V8ZGL6-F1
#
_entry.id   AF-A0A7V8ZGL6-F1
#
_cell.length_a   1.000
_cell.length_b   1.000
_cell.length_c   1.000
_cell.angle_alpha   90.00
_cell.angle_beta   90.00
_cell.angle_gamma   90.00
#
_symmetry.space_group_name_H-M   'P 1'
#
loop_
_entity.id
_entity.type
_entity.pdbx_description
1 polymer ?
#
loop_
_entity_poly.entity_id
_entity_poly.type
_entity_poly.pdbx_seq_one_letter_code
_entity_poly.pdbx_strand_id
1 'polypeptide(L)'
;VSLVQDAVTEVRGNTVITREGHEVEVDVLALATGFETLQILGPMEIVGRSRRTLRDTWGEEDARAYLGITVPDFPNLFVLYGPNTTTGHGGSAFLTTEMQARYVTRLLVEMVDTGIASVDVRPEVHEAFDQEVTEALNGLVYTHPKVHGYYRNKNGRIIGSNPWEYIEYWRRTLTPDLSEYETRPAAVPASAVAGGINDNEETH
;
A
#
# COMPACT_ATOMS: atom_id res chain seq x y z
N VAL A 1 17.98 -37.10 6.93
CA VAL A 1 17.30 -35.99 6.22
C VAL A 1 16.81 -36.54 4.90
N SER A 2 15.51 -36.48 4.65
CA SER A 2 14.87 -36.94 3.41
C SER A 2 14.15 -35.76 2.76
N LEU A 3 14.23 -35.65 1.44
CA LEU A 3 13.46 -34.70 0.65
C LEU A 3 12.37 -35.46 -0.09
N VAL A 4 11.12 -35.06 0.11
CA VAL A 4 9.96 -35.59 -0.63
C VAL A 4 9.48 -34.48 -1.56
N GLN A 5 9.53 -34.73 -2.88
CA GLN A 5 9.16 -33.75 -3.91
C GLN A 5 7.70 -33.86 -4.36
N ASP A 6 6.96 -34.86 -3.86
CA ASP A 6 5.56 -35.07 -4.19
C ASP A 6 4.63 -34.21 -3.31
N ALA A 7 3.48 -33.85 -3.87
CA ALA A 7 2.51 -32.98 -3.20
C ALA A 7 1.81 -33.71 -2.05
N VAL A 8 1.71 -33.05 -0.90
CA VAL A 8 0.88 -33.52 0.22
C VAL A 8 -0.59 -33.38 -0.15
N THR A 9 -1.38 -34.45 0.04
CA THR A 9 -2.82 -34.49 -0.24
C THR A 9 -3.67 -34.56 1.01
N GLU A 10 -3.17 -35.22 2.07
CA GLU A 10 -3.93 -35.45 3.29
C GLU A 10 -2.99 -35.58 4.49
N VAL A 11 -3.48 -35.21 5.68
CA VAL A 11 -2.84 -35.54 6.96
C VAL A 11 -3.85 -36.37 7.77
N ARG A 12 -3.50 -37.63 8.06
CA ARG A 12 -4.30 -38.56 8.86
C ARG A 12 -3.62 -38.81 10.20
N GLY A 13 -4.11 -38.15 11.25
CA GLY A 13 -3.48 -38.24 12.57
C GLY A 13 -2.05 -37.72 12.52
N ASN A 14 -1.07 -38.58 12.77
CA ASN A 14 0.37 -38.29 12.69
C ASN A 14 1.01 -38.69 11.36
N THR A 15 0.22 -39.11 10.37
CA THR A 15 0.72 -39.53 9.06
C THR A 15 0.42 -38.49 7.98
N VAL A 16 1.47 -38.01 7.31
CA VAL A 16 1.36 -37.17 6.11
C VAL A 16 1.30 -38.07 4.88
N ILE A 17 0.29 -37.87 4.05
CA ILE A 17 0.04 -38.66 2.84
C ILE A 17 0.30 -37.79 1.63
N THR A 18 1.13 -38.29 0.71
CA THR A 18 1.39 -37.64 -0.57
C THR A 18 0.50 -38.20 -1.68
N ARG A 19 0.42 -37.49 -2.81
CA ARG A 19 -0.41 -37.87 -3.97
C ARG A 19 -0.05 -39.23 -4.55
N GLU A 20 1.23 -39.59 -4.58
CA GLU A 20 1.74 -40.89 -5.03
C GLU A 20 1.55 -42.00 -3.98
N GLY A 21 0.96 -41.68 -2.82
CA GLY A 21 0.62 -42.63 -1.77
C GLY A 21 1.74 -42.87 -0.76
N HIS A 22 2.79 -42.04 -0.73
CA HIS A 22 3.79 -42.12 0.32
C HIS A 22 3.18 -41.67 1.66
N GLU A 23 3.37 -42.49 2.68
CA GLU A 23 2.94 -42.21 4.05
C GLU A 23 4.16 -41.92 4.91
N VAL A 24 4.19 -40.76 5.55
CA VAL A 24 5.29 -40.33 6.43
C VAL A 24 4.72 -40.03 7.81
N GLU A 25 5.08 -40.87 8.78
CA GLU A 25 4.73 -40.66 10.18
C GLU A 25 5.64 -39.57 10.79
N VAL A 26 5.04 -38.58 11.43
CA VAL A 26 5.74 -37.46 12.05
C VAL A 26 5.17 -37.16 13.43
N ASP A 27 6.05 -36.93 14.41
CA ASP A 27 5.62 -36.46 15.74
C ASP A 27 5.25 -34.97 15.73
N VAL A 28 5.85 -34.20 14.81
CA VAL A 28 5.68 -32.75 14.70
C VAL A 28 5.60 -32.35 13.22
N LEU A 29 4.57 -31.58 12.87
CA LEU A 29 4.40 -30.98 11.54
C LEU A 29 4.56 -29.45 11.63
N ALA A 30 5.57 -28.91 10.96
CA ALA A 30 5.79 -27.47 10.86
C ALA A 30 5.32 -26.96 9.48
N LEU A 31 4.34 -26.05 9.47
CA LEU A 31 3.83 -25.44 8.25
C LEU A 31 4.68 -24.22 7.88
N ALA A 32 5.46 -24.35 6.81
CA ALA A 32 6.26 -23.27 6.23
C ALA A 32 5.63 -22.77 4.91
N THR A 33 4.29 -22.57 4.89
CA THR A 33 3.50 -22.24 3.69
C THR A 33 3.61 -20.77 3.25
N GLY A 34 4.33 -19.93 3.99
CA GLY A 34 4.51 -18.52 3.68
C GLY A 34 3.34 -17.64 4.12
N PHE A 35 3.11 -16.53 3.40
CA PHE A 35 2.12 -15.50 3.71
C PHE A 35 1.33 -15.10 2.46
N GLU A 36 0.12 -14.59 2.66
CA GLU A 36 -0.68 -13.99 1.58
C GLU A 36 -0.21 -12.56 1.29
N THR A 37 0.81 -12.42 0.44
CA THR A 37 1.50 -11.14 0.19
C THR A 37 0.75 -10.18 -0.74
N LEU A 38 -0.26 -10.67 -1.48
CA LEU A 38 -1.02 -9.87 -2.44
C LEU A 38 -2.30 -9.26 -1.83
N GLN A 39 -2.77 -9.80 -0.69
CA GLN A 39 -3.92 -9.27 0.05
C GLN A 39 -3.51 -8.11 0.97
N ILE A 40 -3.04 -7.02 0.38
CA ILE A 40 -2.60 -5.83 1.12
C ILE A 40 -3.79 -5.25 1.92
N LEU A 41 -3.59 -5.06 3.23
CA LEU A 41 -4.61 -4.61 4.20
C LEU A 41 -5.79 -5.56 4.46
N GLY A 42 -5.77 -6.80 3.96
CA GLY A 42 -6.71 -7.83 4.43
C GLY A 42 -6.50 -8.10 5.92
N PRO A 43 -7.54 -8.22 6.77
CA PRO A 43 -8.98 -8.35 6.50
C PRO A 43 -9.80 -7.04 6.68
N MET A 44 -9.16 -5.87 6.64
CA MET A 44 -9.84 -4.61 6.93
C MET A 44 -10.86 -4.23 5.86
N GLU A 45 -12.00 -3.66 6.28
CA GLU A 45 -12.96 -3.00 5.39
C GLU A 45 -12.73 -1.49 5.43
N ILE A 46 -12.19 -0.96 4.32
CA ILE A 46 -11.93 0.47 4.16
C ILE A 46 -12.83 0.98 3.04
N VAL A 47 -13.65 1.99 3.34
CA VAL A 47 -14.64 2.55 2.41
C VAL A 47 -14.21 3.97 2.00
N GLY A 48 -14.11 4.19 0.70
CA GLY A 48 -13.74 5.47 0.10
C GLY A 48 -14.90 6.45 0.00
N ARG A 49 -14.59 7.64 -0.50
CA ARG A 49 -15.54 8.76 -0.69
C ARG A 49 -16.69 8.37 -1.63
N SER A 50 -16.41 7.58 -2.67
CA SER A 50 -17.42 7.06 -3.60
C SER A 50 -18.28 5.91 -3.05
N ARG A 51 -18.15 5.55 -1.77
CA ARG A 51 -18.78 4.38 -1.12
C ARG A 51 -18.29 3.03 -1.65
N ARG A 52 -17.23 3.00 -2.46
CA ARG A 52 -16.55 1.77 -2.86
C ARG A 52 -15.53 1.36 -1.82
N THR A 53 -15.33 0.07 -1.63
CA THR A 53 -14.30 -0.43 -0.74
C THR A 53 -12.93 -0.39 -1.43
N LEU A 54 -11.85 -0.35 -0.64
CA LEU A 54 -10.49 -0.47 -1.17
C LEU A 54 -10.29 -1.79 -1.92
N ARG A 55 -10.95 -2.86 -1.45
CA ARG A 55 -10.99 -4.16 -2.12
C ARG A 55 -11.71 -4.09 -3.47
N ASP A 56 -12.77 -3.30 -3.61
CA ASP A 56 -13.42 -3.09 -4.92
C ASP A 56 -12.49 -2.37 -5.91
N THR A 57 -11.67 -1.45 -5.40
CA THR A 57 -10.70 -0.68 -6.21
C THR A 57 -9.48 -1.51 -6.62
N TRP A 58 -8.93 -2.31 -5.71
CA TRP A 58 -7.73 -3.12 -5.94
C TRP A 58 -7.99 -4.53 -6.47
N GLY A 59 -9.22 -5.04 -6.34
CA GLY A 59 -9.51 -6.45 -6.53
C GLY A 59 -8.77 -7.33 -5.52
N GLU A 60 -8.62 -8.62 -5.85
CA GLU A 60 -7.98 -9.61 -4.96
C GLU A 60 -6.45 -9.49 -4.95
N GLU A 61 -5.86 -9.13 -6.09
CA GLU A 61 -4.43 -9.22 -6.34
C GLU A 61 -3.98 -8.10 -7.30
N ASP A 62 -4.56 -6.89 -7.22
CA ASP A 62 -4.16 -5.79 -8.13
C ASP A 62 -4.02 -4.45 -7.42
N ALA A 63 -3.47 -4.47 -6.20
CA ALA A 63 -3.25 -3.28 -5.40
C ALA A 63 -2.36 -2.25 -6.11
N ARG A 64 -2.75 -0.98 -5.99
CA ARG A 64 -2.08 0.19 -6.59
C ARG A 64 -2.14 1.37 -5.63
N ALA A 65 -1.03 2.09 -5.48
CA ALA A 65 -0.99 3.30 -4.68
C ALA A 65 0.12 4.22 -5.19
N TYR A 66 -0.15 5.52 -5.15
CA TYR A 66 0.83 6.54 -5.49
C TYR A 66 1.96 6.52 -4.45
N LEU A 67 3.20 6.33 -4.92
CA LEU A 67 4.40 6.08 -4.10
C LEU A 67 4.26 4.89 -3.13
N GLY A 68 3.26 4.03 -3.30
CA GLY A 68 2.91 2.99 -2.32
C GLY A 68 2.25 3.54 -1.05
N ILE A 69 1.81 4.81 -1.04
CA ILE A 69 1.32 5.53 0.14
C ILE A 69 -0.15 5.90 0.02
N THR A 70 -0.56 6.61 -1.03
CA THR A 70 -1.91 7.19 -1.16
C THR A 70 -2.71 6.56 -2.28
N VAL A 71 -4.03 6.43 -2.09
CA VAL A 71 -4.95 5.80 -3.06
C VAL A 71 -6.06 6.79 -3.42
N PRO A 72 -6.35 7.02 -4.71
CA PRO A 72 -7.44 7.91 -5.12
C PRO A 72 -8.78 7.47 -4.55
N ASP A 73 -9.64 8.42 -4.20
CA ASP A 73 -10.96 8.22 -3.57
C ASP A 73 -10.92 7.83 -2.08
N PHE A 74 -9.73 7.74 -1.48
CA PHE A 74 -9.54 7.47 -0.06
C PHE A 74 -8.85 8.64 0.64
N PRO A 75 -9.55 9.77 0.85
CA PRO A 75 -8.96 10.96 1.45
C PRO A 75 -8.42 10.67 2.85
N ASN A 76 -7.23 11.19 3.16
CA ASN A 76 -6.51 11.00 4.43
C ASN A 76 -6.20 9.53 4.78
N LEU A 77 -6.30 8.60 3.83
CA LEU A 77 -5.77 7.25 3.97
C LEU A 77 -4.31 7.22 3.52
N PHE A 78 -3.43 6.81 4.44
CA PHE A 78 -2.01 6.61 4.15
C PHE A 78 -1.64 5.16 4.46
N VAL A 79 -1.16 4.45 3.45
CA VAL A 79 -0.67 3.07 3.55
C VAL A 79 0.84 3.12 3.72
N LEU A 80 1.36 2.41 4.72
CA LEU A 80 2.80 2.20 4.85
C LEU A 80 3.13 0.79 4.37
N TYR A 81 4.28 0.67 3.71
CA TYR A 81 4.71 -0.56 3.06
C TYR A 81 3.65 -1.12 2.09
N GLY A 82 2.98 -0.22 1.38
CA GLY A 82 1.94 -0.53 0.40
C GLY A 82 2.47 -1.18 -0.89
N PRO A 83 1.63 -1.31 -1.92
CA PRO A 83 2.04 -1.92 -3.18
C PRO A 83 3.22 -1.19 -3.82
N ASN A 84 4.06 -1.95 -4.53
CA ASN A 84 5.24 -1.50 -5.26
C ASN A 84 6.35 -0.88 -4.39
N THR A 85 6.46 -1.31 -3.13
CA THR A 85 7.45 -0.79 -2.17
C THR A 85 8.41 -1.85 -1.62
N THR A 86 8.13 -3.14 -1.87
CA THR A 86 9.00 -4.24 -1.44
C THR A 86 10.28 -4.25 -2.26
N THR A 87 11.41 -4.52 -1.60
CA THR A 87 12.71 -4.49 -2.27
C THR A 87 13.21 -5.88 -2.60
N GLY A 88 13.09 -6.28 -3.86
CA GLY A 88 13.62 -7.56 -4.32
C GLY A 88 15.09 -7.53 -4.77
N HIS A 89 15.70 -6.35 -4.90
CA HIS A 89 17.09 -6.18 -5.35
C HIS A 89 18.08 -5.76 -4.24
N GLY A 90 17.70 -5.92 -2.97
CA GLY A 90 18.46 -5.45 -1.80
C GLY A 90 17.82 -4.24 -1.16
N GLY A 91 17.89 -4.15 0.17
CA GLY A 91 17.17 -3.14 0.94
C GLY A 91 16.64 -3.61 2.29
N SER A 92 15.98 -2.72 2.99
CA SER A 92 15.31 -2.99 4.26
C SER A 92 13.90 -2.42 4.22
N ALA A 93 12.90 -3.23 4.57
CA ALA A 93 11.53 -2.76 4.75
C ALA A 93 11.46 -1.56 5.70
N PHE A 94 12.32 -1.52 6.73
CA PHE A 94 12.41 -0.39 7.65
C PHE A 94 12.77 0.92 6.95
N LEU A 95 13.74 0.92 6.03
CA LEU A 95 14.15 2.12 5.31
C LEU A 95 13.02 2.66 4.42
N THR A 96 12.32 1.77 3.71
CA THR A 96 11.16 2.16 2.91
C THR A 96 10.07 2.77 3.80
N THR A 97 9.75 2.12 4.92
CA THR A 97 8.74 2.61 5.86
C THR A 97 9.13 3.94 6.50
N GLU A 98 10.40 4.16 6.84
CA GLU A 98 10.88 5.45 7.37
C GLU A 98 10.72 6.59 6.37
N MET A 99 11.04 6.34 5.09
CA MET A 99 10.86 7.31 4.01
C MET A 99 9.39 7.69 3.86
N GLN A 100 8.48 6.71 3.88
CA GLN A 100 7.04 6.92 3.78
C GLN A 100 6.48 7.63 5.02
N ALA A 101 6.88 7.22 6.22
CA ALA A 101 6.44 7.85 7.47
C ALA A 101 6.84 9.33 7.51
N ARG A 102 8.06 9.66 7.07
CA ARG A 102 8.52 11.04 6.92
C ARG A 102 7.66 11.81 5.90
N TYR A 103 7.38 11.23 4.73
CA TYR A 103 6.54 11.85 3.71
C TYR A 103 5.14 12.17 4.24
N VAL A 104 4.49 11.19 4.87
CA VAL A 104 3.15 11.34 5.48
C VAL A 104 3.18 12.40 6.58
N THR A 105 4.19 12.38 7.46
CA THR A 105 4.31 13.38 8.53
C THR A 105 4.45 14.79 7.97
N ARG A 106 5.26 14.99 6.92
CA ARG A 106 5.39 16.30 6.25
C ARG A 106 4.07 16.76 5.64
N LEU A 107 3.35 15.86 4.98
CA LEU A 107 2.04 16.18 4.39
C LEU A 107 1.03 16.57 5.46
N LEU A 108 1.00 15.86 6.59
CA LEU A 108 0.14 16.19 7.73
C LEU A 108 0.49 17.54 8.37
N VAL A 109 1.79 17.87 8.52
CA VAL A 109 2.24 19.17 9.02
C VAL A 109 1.78 20.28 8.07
N GLU A 110 2.00 20.13 6.77
CA GLU A 110 1.56 21.09 5.76
C GLU A 110 0.03 21.28 5.79
N MET A 111 -0.73 20.20 5.96
CA MET A 111 -2.18 20.27 6.10
C MET A 111 -2.61 21.12 7.30
N VAL A 112 -1.95 20.94 8.45
CA VAL A 112 -2.23 21.72 9.65
C VAL A 112 -1.85 23.18 9.46
N ASP A 113 -0.66 23.45 8.93
CA ASP A 113 -0.13 24.81 8.78
C ASP A 113 -0.91 25.65 7.75
N THR A 114 -1.48 24.99 6.74
CA THR A 114 -2.24 25.65 5.65
C THR A 114 -3.76 25.53 5.78
N GLY A 115 -4.26 24.89 6.83
CA GLY A 115 -5.69 24.73 7.09
C GLY A 115 -6.41 23.80 6.09
N ILE A 116 -5.74 22.74 5.62
CA ILE A 116 -6.32 21.68 4.79
C ILE A 116 -6.86 20.57 5.68
N ALA A 117 -8.13 20.18 5.51
CA ALA A 117 -8.74 19.07 6.24
C ALA A 117 -8.67 17.73 5.52
N SER A 118 -8.57 17.72 4.19
CA SER A 118 -8.40 16.48 3.46
C SER A 118 -7.45 16.61 2.28
N VAL A 119 -6.62 15.60 2.09
CA VAL A 119 -5.82 15.37 0.88
C VAL A 119 -6.20 14.04 0.27
N ASP A 120 -6.37 14.02 -1.04
CA ASP A 120 -6.70 12.83 -1.83
C ASP A 120 -5.87 12.89 -3.11
N VAL A 121 -5.11 11.84 -3.42
CA VAL A 121 -4.22 11.89 -4.58
C VAL A 121 -5.05 12.00 -5.85
N ARG A 122 -4.66 12.90 -6.76
CA ARG A 122 -5.43 13.10 -7.99
C ARG A 122 -5.37 11.83 -8.87
N PRO A 123 -6.48 11.39 -9.48
CA PRO A 123 -6.52 10.14 -10.24
C PRO A 123 -5.48 10.07 -11.37
N GLU A 124 -5.25 11.15 -12.10
CA GLU A 124 -4.30 11.15 -13.22
C GLU A 124 -2.83 11.16 -12.77
N VAL A 125 -2.51 11.71 -11.60
CA VAL A 125 -1.16 11.57 -10.99
C VAL A 125 -0.92 10.11 -10.60
N HIS A 126 -1.90 9.49 -9.94
CA HIS A 126 -1.83 8.08 -9.59
C HIS A 126 -1.69 7.18 -10.83
N GLU A 127 -2.48 7.42 -11.87
CA GLU A 127 -2.43 6.65 -13.11
C GLU A 127 -1.09 6.80 -13.84
N ALA A 128 -0.57 8.02 -13.95
CA ALA A 128 0.74 8.28 -14.55
C ALA A 128 1.86 7.54 -13.80
N PHE A 129 1.83 7.57 -12.46
CA PHE A 129 2.78 6.83 -11.64
C PHE A 129 2.65 5.31 -11.81
N ASP A 130 1.43 4.77 -11.81
CA ASP A 130 1.21 3.32 -11.99
C ASP A 130 1.68 2.82 -13.37
N GLN A 131 1.52 3.64 -14.42
CA GLN A 131 2.08 3.37 -15.75
C GLN A 131 3.61 3.36 -15.70
N GLU A 132 4.24 4.36 -15.08
CA GLU A 132 5.69 4.43 -14.90
C GLU A 132 6.25 3.21 -14.16
N VAL A 133 5.61 2.81 -13.04
CA VAL A 133 5.95 1.60 -12.27
C VAL A 133 5.88 0.37 -13.15
N THR A 134 4.77 0.22 -13.89
CA THR A 134 4.51 -0.96 -14.72
C THR A 134 5.54 -1.08 -15.84
N GLU A 135 5.86 0.02 -16.52
CA GLU A 135 6.88 0.06 -17.58
C GLU A 135 8.27 -0.28 -17.02
N ALA A 136 8.64 0.29 -15.89
CA ALA A 136 9.93 0.03 -15.26
C ALA A 136 10.05 -1.44 -14.81
N LEU A 137 9.00 -2.00 -14.18
CA LEU A 137 8.98 -3.40 -13.75
C LEU A 137 9.02 -4.37 -14.92
N ASN A 138 8.44 -4.03 -16.06
CA ASN A 138 8.46 -4.86 -17.26
C ASN A 138 9.88 -5.12 -17.79
N GLY A 139 10.81 -4.21 -17.55
CA GLY A 139 12.23 -4.33 -17.91
C GLY A 139 13.09 -5.17 -16.94
N LEU A 140 12.53 -5.65 -15.83
CA LEU A 140 13.29 -6.33 -14.77
C LEU A 140 13.13 -7.86 -14.81
N VAL A 141 14.03 -8.56 -14.11
CA VAL A 141 14.08 -10.04 -14.09
C VAL A 141 12.78 -10.71 -13.59
N TYR A 142 11.94 -9.98 -12.86
CA TYR A 142 10.65 -10.45 -12.35
C TYR A 142 9.65 -10.84 -13.45
N THR A 143 9.84 -10.36 -14.69
CA THR A 143 8.97 -10.71 -15.83
C THR A 143 9.45 -11.93 -16.61
N HIS A 144 10.60 -12.51 -16.25
CA HIS A 144 11.15 -13.65 -16.96
C HIS A 144 10.19 -14.87 -16.87
N PRO A 145 9.85 -15.55 -17.98
CA PRO A 145 8.83 -16.61 -17.99
C PRO A 145 9.07 -17.79 -17.04
N LYS A 146 10.33 -18.01 -16.64
CA LYS A 146 10.74 -19.06 -15.71
C LYS A 146 10.75 -18.63 -14.23
N VAL A 147 10.43 -17.37 -13.95
CA VAL A 147 10.39 -16.81 -12.60
C VAL A 147 8.93 -16.73 -12.17
N HIS A 148 8.52 -17.68 -11.34
CA HIS A 148 7.22 -17.69 -10.68
C HIS A 148 7.45 -17.25 -9.22
N GLY A 149 6.85 -16.15 -8.80
CA GLY A 149 7.08 -15.56 -7.49
C GLY A 149 5.84 -14.90 -6.91
N TYR A 150 5.85 -14.72 -5.59
CA TYR A 150 4.75 -14.15 -4.79
C TYR A 150 4.44 -12.67 -5.06
N TYR A 151 5.20 -12.04 -5.96
CA TYR A 151 5.10 -10.63 -6.33
C TYR A 151 4.33 -10.39 -7.64
N ARG A 152 3.87 -11.46 -8.31
CA ARG A 152 3.16 -11.42 -9.60
C ARG A 152 1.72 -11.91 -9.44
N ASN A 153 0.75 -11.15 -9.95
CA ASN A 153 -0.65 -11.57 -9.91
C ASN A 153 -1.04 -12.51 -11.07
N LYS A 154 -2.27 -13.03 -11.03
CA LYS A 154 -2.85 -13.88 -12.09
C LYS A 154 -2.83 -13.28 -13.51
N ASN A 155 -2.83 -11.95 -13.62
CA ASN A 155 -2.75 -11.22 -14.90
C ASN A 155 -1.31 -10.96 -15.35
N GLY A 156 -0.33 -11.36 -14.55
CA GLY A 156 1.07 -11.26 -14.85
C GLY A 156 1.74 -9.93 -14.47
N ARG A 157 1.03 -9.01 -13.80
CA ARG A 157 1.58 -7.73 -13.31
C ARG A 157 2.36 -7.92 -12.01
N ILE A 158 3.46 -7.19 -11.86
CA ILE A 158 4.27 -7.17 -10.65
C ILE A 158 3.73 -6.11 -9.68
N ILE A 159 3.40 -6.51 -8.45
CA ILE A 159 2.73 -5.65 -7.46
C ILE A 159 3.60 -5.41 -6.24
N GLY A 160 4.42 -6.38 -5.84
CA GLY A 160 5.23 -6.24 -4.63
C GLY A 160 6.41 -5.30 -4.81
N SER A 161 7.12 -5.43 -5.94
CA SER A 161 8.47 -4.88 -6.09
C SER A 161 8.49 -3.41 -6.45
N ASN A 162 9.36 -2.66 -5.78
CA ASN A 162 9.79 -1.33 -6.19
C ASN A 162 10.79 -1.45 -7.38
N PRO A 163 10.54 -0.80 -8.53
CA PRO A 163 11.45 -0.86 -9.66
C PRO A 163 12.71 0.02 -9.51
N TRP A 164 12.73 0.98 -8.59
CA TRP A 164 13.80 1.98 -8.47
C TRP A 164 14.81 1.70 -7.37
N GLU A 165 15.97 2.35 -7.46
CA GLU A 165 16.93 2.42 -6.37
C GLU A 165 16.39 3.22 -5.18
N TYR A 166 16.89 2.95 -3.97
CA TYR A 166 16.47 3.68 -2.76
C TYR A 166 16.73 5.17 -2.82
N ILE A 167 17.82 5.61 -3.47
CA ILE A 167 18.11 7.04 -3.61
C ILE A 167 17.01 7.75 -4.40
N GLU A 168 16.45 7.07 -5.40
CA GLU A 168 15.38 7.60 -6.24
C GLU A 168 14.05 7.58 -5.47
N TYR A 169 13.73 6.48 -4.79
CA TYR A 169 12.54 6.43 -3.93
C TYR A 169 12.60 7.47 -2.80
N TRP A 170 13.79 7.68 -2.21
CA TRP A 170 14.02 8.71 -1.19
C TRP A 170 13.79 10.13 -1.73
N ARG A 171 14.19 10.41 -2.98
CA ARG A 171 13.93 11.72 -3.64
C ARG A 171 12.44 11.94 -3.85
N ARG A 172 11.75 10.93 -4.40
CA ARG A 172 10.29 10.98 -4.64
C ARG A 172 9.48 11.16 -3.35
N THR A 173 9.99 10.60 -2.25
CA THR A 173 9.37 10.71 -0.92
C THR A 173 10.02 11.78 -0.03
N LEU A 174 10.84 12.69 -0.59
CA LEU A 174 11.54 13.69 0.20
C LEU A 174 10.58 14.80 0.66
N THR A 175 9.79 15.33 -0.26
CA THR A 175 8.87 16.43 0.00
C THR A 175 7.56 16.16 -0.75
N PRO A 176 6.41 16.17 -0.07
CA PRO A 176 5.11 16.07 -0.73
C PRO A 176 4.85 17.33 -1.57
N ASP A 177 4.35 17.14 -2.80
CA ASP A 177 3.87 18.23 -3.64
C ASP A 177 2.35 18.28 -3.55
N LEU A 178 1.81 19.33 -2.90
CA LEU A 178 0.35 19.49 -2.76
C LEU A 178 -0.39 19.63 -4.09
N SER A 179 0.29 19.99 -5.19
CA SER A 179 -0.35 20.06 -6.51
C SER A 179 -0.73 18.68 -7.07
N GLU A 180 -0.17 17.61 -6.50
CA GLU A 180 -0.49 16.22 -6.82
C GLU A 180 -1.77 15.74 -6.12
N TYR A 181 -2.32 16.55 -5.21
CA TYR A 181 -3.45 16.21 -4.37
C TYR A 181 -4.66 17.13 -4.62
N GLU A 182 -5.85 16.55 -4.59
CA GLU A 182 -7.07 17.30 -4.33
C GLU A 182 -7.12 17.64 -2.83
N THR A 183 -7.14 18.93 -2.52
CA THR A 183 -7.21 19.43 -1.15
C THR A 183 -8.60 19.97 -0.84
N ARG A 184 -9.06 19.82 0.41
CA ARG A 184 -10.26 20.52 0.91
C ARG A 184 -9.91 21.30 2.16
N PRO A 185 -10.36 22.56 2.28
CA PRO A 185 -10.08 23.38 3.45
C PRO A 185 -10.77 22.81 4.70
N ALA A 186 -10.16 23.04 5.85
CA ALA A 186 -10.82 22.83 7.13
C ALA A 186 -12.03 23.77 7.25
N ALA A 187 -13.15 23.22 7.72
CA ALA A 187 -14.31 24.05 8.02
C ALA A 187 -13.91 25.05 9.11
N VAL A 188 -14.17 26.34 8.87
CA VAL A 188 -14.01 27.36 9.92
C VAL A 188 -14.98 26.98 11.05
N PRO A 189 -14.50 26.79 12.29
CA PRO A 189 -15.40 26.47 13.39
C PRO A 189 -16.41 27.61 13.55
N ALA A 190 -17.70 27.27 13.61
CA ALA A 190 -18.81 28.23 13.70
C ALA A 190 -18.69 29.20 14.90
N SER A 191 -17.87 28.88 15.91
CA SER A 191 -17.59 29.75 17.06
C SER A 191 -16.70 30.96 16.72
N ALA A 192 -15.99 30.97 15.59
CA ALA A 192 -15.14 32.10 15.19
C ALA A 192 -15.94 33.23 14.49
N VAL A 193 -17.15 32.95 14.00
CA VAL A 193 -17.98 33.92 13.26
C VAL A 193 -18.84 34.79 14.20
N ALA A 194 -19.03 34.37 15.45
CA ALA A 194 -19.88 35.08 16.43
C ALA A 194 -19.15 36.19 17.22
N GLY A 195 -17.85 36.39 17.02
CA GLY A 195 -17.03 37.32 17.81
C GLY A 195 -16.91 38.75 17.27
N GLY A 196 -17.55 39.07 16.15
CA GLY A 196 -17.46 40.40 15.55
C GLY A 196 -18.83 40.91 15.17
N ILE A 197 -19.51 41.62 16.08
CA ILE A 197 -20.48 42.70 15.82
C ILE A 197 -20.89 43.29 17.19
N ASN A 198 -20.84 44.63 17.25
CA ASN A 198 -21.35 45.56 18.29
C ASN A 198 -20.40 46.01 19.41
N ASP A 199 -19.41 46.84 19.05
CA ASP A 199 -19.06 48.02 19.86
C ASP A 199 -19.60 49.26 19.12
N ASN A 200 -20.86 49.60 19.37
CA ASN A 200 -21.40 50.92 19.06
C ASN A 200 -22.39 51.32 20.18
N GLU A 201 -22.12 52.51 20.72
CA GLU A 201 -22.99 53.37 21.52
C GLU A 201 -23.37 52.91 22.93
N GLU A 202 -22.83 53.58 23.95
CA GLU A 202 -23.67 54.48 24.76
C GLU A 202 -22.82 55.48 25.55
N THR A 203 -22.95 56.74 25.14
CA THR A 203 -22.79 57.95 25.95
C THR A 203 -23.67 57.88 27.20
N HIS A 204 -23.09 58.17 28.36
CA HIS A 204 -23.69 59.04 29.39
C HIS A 204 -22.64 59.61 30.33
#